data_AF-A0A6L7KMZ6-F1
#
_entry.id   AF-A0A6L7KMZ6-F1
#
_cell.length_a   1.000
_cell.length_b   1.000
_cell.length_c   1.000
_cell.angle_alpha   90.00
_cell.angle_beta   90.00
_cell.angle_gamma   90.00
#
_symmetry.space_group_name_H-M   'P 1'
#
loop_
_entity.id
_entity.type
_entity.pdbx_description
1 polymer ?
#
loop_
_entity_poly.entity_id
_entity_poly.type
_entity_poly.pdbx_seq_one_letter_code
_entity_poly.pdbx_strand_id
1 'polypeptide(L)'
;MTCAFREADWPIPEARRAELAGIPDYEQAGASFISHEIRDLASARVLELKQRGADILCWTVRSAKEERRARAIAANVTFEGYLPDHAD
;
A
#
# COMPACT_ATOMS: atom_id res chain seq x y z
N MET A 1 -0.67 3.84 7.85
CA MET A 1 -1.33 2.93 6.87
C MET A 1 -2.01 3.81 5.83
N THR A 2 -1.90 3.47 4.55
CA THR A 2 -2.43 4.26 3.41
C THR A 2 -3.20 3.35 2.45
N CYS A 3 -4.05 3.93 1.59
CA CYS A 3 -4.88 3.21 0.63
C CYS A 3 -5.29 4.14 -0.52
N ALA A 4 -6.05 3.65 -1.51
CA ALA A 4 -6.58 4.45 -2.61
C ALA A 4 -7.72 5.42 -2.21
N PHE A 5 -8.23 5.32 -0.98
CA PHE A 5 -9.40 6.07 -0.52
C PHE A 5 -10.59 5.99 -1.49
N ARG A 6 -10.95 4.78 -1.93
CA ARG A 6 -12.09 4.55 -2.83
C ARG A 6 -13.40 4.94 -2.16
N GLU A 7 -14.33 5.49 -2.92
CA GLU A 7 -15.63 5.98 -2.42
C GLU A 7 -16.42 4.92 -1.64
N ALA A 8 -16.45 3.69 -2.16
CA ALA A 8 -17.17 2.58 -1.55
C ALA A 8 -16.66 2.22 -0.16
N ASP A 9 -15.37 2.48 0.10
CA ASP A 9 -14.72 2.18 1.39
C ASP A 9 -14.72 3.41 2.32
N TRP A 10 -14.77 4.63 1.76
CA TRP A 10 -14.63 5.89 2.48
C TRP A 10 -15.70 6.92 2.04
N PRO A 11 -16.86 7.01 2.70
CA PRO A 11 -17.93 7.94 2.35
C PRO A 11 -17.64 9.36 2.85
N ILE A 12 -16.50 9.92 2.43
CA ILE A 12 -16.05 11.29 2.70
C ILE A 12 -15.96 12.08 1.38
N PRO A 13 -15.89 13.42 1.40
CA PRO A 13 -15.87 14.23 0.20
C PRO A 13 -14.76 13.82 -0.79
N GLU A 14 -15.08 13.84 -2.08
CA GLU A 14 -14.16 13.44 -3.17
C GLU A 14 -12.82 14.17 -3.10
N ALA A 15 -12.84 15.49 -2.87
CA ALA A 15 -11.64 16.30 -2.72
C ALA A 15 -10.72 15.77 -1.60
N ARG A 16 -11.30 15.33 -0.48
CA ARG A 16 -10.54 14.78 0.65
C ARG A 16 -9.99 13.39 0.33
N ARG A 17 -10.74 12.56 -0.40
CA ARG A 17 -10.24 11.25 -0.88
C ARG A 17 -9.05 11.41 -1.80
N ALA A 18 -9.16 12.32 -2.77
CA ALA A 18 -8.09 12.62 -3.73
C ALA A 18 -6.83 13.15 -3.03
N GLU A 19 -7.00 14.07 -2.07
CA GLU A 19 -5.90 14.58 -1.25
C GLU A 19 -5.20 13.44 -0.48
N LEU A 20 -5.96 12.62 0.24
CA LEU A 20 -5.41 11.53 1.07
C LEU A 20 -4.74 10.42 0.24
N ALA A 21 -5.26 10.12 -0.95
CA ALA A 21 -4.63 9.19 -1.90
C ALA A 21 -3.26 9.69 -2.38
N GLY A 22 -3.02 11.00 -2.32
CA GLY A 22 -1.71 11.60 -2.56
C GLY A 22 -0.70 11.39 -1.43
N ILE A 23 -1.10 10.79 -0.31
CA ILE A 23 -0.25 10.54 0.87
C ILE A 23 0.53 11.81 1.28
N PRO A 24 -0.16 12.94 1.55
CA PRO A 24 0.48 14.23 1.79
C PRO A 24 1.24 14.27 3.11
N ASP A 25 0.82 13.43 4.07
CA ASP A 25 1.39 13.40 5.41
C ASP A 25 2.72 12.63 5.49
N TYR A 26 3.17 11.98 4.41
CA TYR A 26 4.40 11.16 4.43
C TYR A 26 5.62 11.99 4.87
N GLU A 27 5.84 13.13 4.23
CA GLU A 27 6.95 14.03 4.51
C GLU A 27 6.76 14.72 5.87
N GLN A 28 5.55 15.20 6.17
CA GLN A 28 5.26 15.89 7.43
C GLN A 28 5.45 14.98 8.65
N ALA A 29 5.11 13.70 8.51
CA ALA A 29 5.30 12.71 9.57
C ALA A 29 6.78 12.30 9.77
N GLY A 30 7.69 12.70 8.86
CA GLY A 30 9.06 12.20 8.86
C GLY A 30 9.11 10.68 8.66
N ALA A 31 8.15 10.12 7.92
CA ALA A 31 8.05 8.68 7.73
C ALA A 31 9.22 8.16 6.89
N SER A 32 9.70 6.96 7.24
CA SER A 32 10.64 6.20 6.42
C SER A 32 9.97 5.09 5.60
N PHE A 33 8.69 4.81 5.87
CA PHE A 33 7.93 3.76 5.21
C PHE A 33 6.44 4.05 5.15
N ILE A 34 5.72 3.38 4.25
CA ILE A 34 4.26 3.27 4.27
C ILE A 34 3.84 1.81 4.34
N SER A 35 2.68 1.55 4.94
CA SER A 35 1.97 0.27 4.82
C SER A 35 0.71 0.49 3.99
N HIS A 36 0.67 -0.08 2.79
CA HIS A 36 -0.29 0.23 1.73
C HIS A 36 -1.08 -0.98 1.24
N GLU A 37 -2.33 -0.79 0.81
CA GLU A 37 -3.20 -1.91 0.41
C GLU A 37 -2.74 -2.58 -0.89
N ILE A 38 -2.93 -3.90 -0.99
CA ILE A 38 -2.58 -4.64 -2.22
C ILE A 38 -3.32 -4.15 -3.47
N ARG A 39 -4.54 -3.60 -3.31
CA ARG A 39 -5.41 -3.20 -4.42
C ARG A 39 -4.93 -1.94 -5.14
N ASP A 40 -4.01 -1.18 -4.53
CA ASP A 40 -3.47 0.09 -5.05
C ASP A 40 -1.93 0.17 -4.98
N LEU A 41 -1.26 -0.96 -4.67
CA LEU A 41 0.20 -1.01 -4.44
C LEU A 41 1.07 -0.48 -5.60
N ALA A 42 0.54 -0.48 -6.83
CA ALA A 42 1.23 0.00 -8.02
C ALA A 42 0.85 1.44 -8.41
N SER A 43 0.18 2.20 -7.54
CA SER A 43 -0.18 3.59 -7.84
C SER A 43 1.05 4.47 -7.99
N ALA A 44 0.92 5.52 -8.81
CA ALA A 44 2.04 6.41 -9.15
C ALA A 44 2.70 6.99 -7.90
N ARG A 45 1.91 7.38 -6.88
CA ARG A 45 2.42 7.93 -5.63
C ARG A 45 3.22 6.91 -4.81
N VAL A 46 2.76 5.66 -4.73
CA VAL A 46 3.50 4.59 -4.02
C VAL A 46 4.84 4.32 -4.71
N LEU A 47 4.85 4.26 -6.05
CA LEU A 47 6.07 4.06 -6.83
C LEU A 47 7.05 5.23 -6.72
N GLU A 48 6.55 6.47 -6.72
CA GLU A 48 7.35 7.67 -6.49
C GLU A 48 8.02 7.65 -5.10
N LEU A 49 7.26 7.33 -4.04
CA LEU A 49 7.80 7.21 -2.69
C LEU A 49 8.90 6.13 -2.62
N LYS A 50 8.67 4.97 -3.24
CA LYS A 50 9.67 3.89 -3.32
C LYS A 50 10.94 4.36 -4.02
N GLN A 51 10.83 5.06 -5.15
CA GLN A 51 11.97 5.62 -5.89
C GLN A 51 12.75 6.65 -5.04
N ARG A 52 12.05 7.37 -4.16
CA ARG A 52 12.64 8.31 -3.21
C ARG A 52 13.23 7.63 -1.96
N GLY A 53 13.23 6.30 -1.90
CA GLY A 53 13.86 5.51 -0.85
C GLY A 53 12.92 5.10 0.29
N ALA A 54 11.61 5.30 0.16
CA ALA A 54 10.65 4.81 1.15
C ALA A 54 10.56 3.28 1.11
N ASP A 55 10.54 2.65 2.29
CA ASP A 55 10.13 1.26 2.38
C ASP A 55 8.61 1.14 2.14
N ILE A 56 8.22 0.24 1.24
CA ILE A 56 6.81 -0.04 0.97
C ILE A 56 6.46 -1.37 1.63
N LEU A 57 5.52 -1.35 2.56
CA LEU A 57 4.93 -2.54 3.15
C LEU A 57 3.54 -2.73 2.55
N CYS A 58 3.06 -3.96 2.45
CA CYS A 58 1.78 -4.26 1.84
C CYS A 58 0.85 -5.03 2.77
N TRP A 59 -0.42 -4.65 2.84
CA TRP A 59 -1.45 -5.32 3.63
C TRP A 59 -2.65 -5.79 2.79
N THR A 60 -3.44 -6.69 3.38
CA THR A 60 -4.55 -7.46 2.77
C THR A 60 -4.12 -8.39 1.64
N VAL A 61 -3.05 -9.17 1.83
CA VAL A 61 -2.68 -10.23 0.88
C VAL A 61 -3.36 -11.54 1.29
N ARG A 62 -4.23 -12.06 0.42
CA ARG A 62 -5.10 -13.21 0.72
C ARG A 62 -4.93 -14.38 -0.26
N SER A 63 -3.99 -14.28 -1.20
CA SER A 63 -3.75 -15.33 -2.19
C SER A 63 -2.33 -15.29 -2.75
N ALA A 64 -1.86 -16.42 -3.29
CA ALA A 64 -0.57 -16.51 -3.98
C ALA A 64 -0.45 -15.51 -5.16
N LYS A 65 -1.56 -15.18 -5.83
CA LYS A 65 -1.58 -14.19 -6.91
C LYS A 65 -1.34 -12.78 -6.39
N GLU A 66 -1.98 -12.41 -5.30
CA GLU A 66 -1.77 -11.14 -4.62
C GLU A 66 -0.37 -11.06 -4.02
N GLU A 67 0.12 -12.14 -3.42
CA GLU A 67 1.48 -12.22 -2.89
C GLU A 67 2.53 -11.96 -3.97
N ARG A 68 2.42 -12.60 -5.14
CA ARG A 68 3.36 -12.33 -6.25
C ARG A 68 3.36 -10.85 -6.65
N ARG A 69 2.20 -10.20 -6.65
CA ARG A 69 2.10 -8.75 -6.92
C ARG A 69 2.72 -7.93 -5.79
N ALA A 70 2.46 -8.32 -4.54
CA ALA A 70 2.99 -7.66 -3.36
C ALA A 70 4.52 -7.72 -3.37
N ARG A 71 5.11 -8.91 -3.54
CA ARG A 71 6.56 -9.15 -3.53
C ARG A 71 7.33 -8.42 -4.64
N ALA A 72 6.67 -8.02 -5.73
CA ALA A 72 7.31 -7.21 -6.76
C ALA A 72 7.62 -5.78 -6.27
N ILE A 73 6.90 -5.26 -5.26
CA ILE A 73 6.97 -3.87 -4.82
C ILE A 73 7.32 -3.76 -3.34
N ALA A 74 6.73 -4.59 -2.49
CA ALA A 74 6.79 -4.44 -1.04
C ALA A 74 8.00 -5.16 -0.42
N ALA A 75 8.62 -4.49 0.56
CA ALA A 75 9.66 -5.03 1.41
C ALA A 75 9.11 -5.96 2.51
N ASN A 76 7.85 -5.79 2.90
CA ASN A 76 7.14 -6.67 3.84
C ASN A 76 5.69 -6.87 3.39
N VAL A 77 5.13 -8.05 3.66
CA VAL A 77 3.77 -8.44 3.27
C VAL A 77 3.02 -8.97 4.49
N THR A 78 1.89 -8.35 4.80
CA THR A 78 0.93 -8.84 5.79
C THR A 78 -0.10 -9.74 5.11
N PHE A 79 -0.08 -11.03 5.47
CA PHE A 79 -1.04 -12.02 5.01
C PHE A 79 -2.28 -12.05 5.89
N GLU A 80 -3.46 -12.21 5.28
CA GLU A 80 -4.74 -12.30 5.99
C GLU A 80 -5.54 -13.50 5.51
N GLY A 81 -5.72 -14.49 6.39
CA GLY A 81 -6.43 -15.73 6.02
C GLY A 81 -5.74 -16.55 4.93
N TYR A 82 -4.48 -16.25 4.63
CA TYR A 82 -3.66 -16.93 3.63
C TYR A 82 -2.36 -17.38 4.26
N LEU A 83 -2.06 -18.67 4.15
CA LEU A 83 -0.78 -19.24 4.54
C LEU A 83 0.14 -19.22 3.31
N PRO A 84 1.18 -18.37 3.28
CA PRO A 84 2.12 -18.35 2.17
C PRO A 84 2.91 -19.66 2.12
N ASP A 85 3.23 -20.11 0.91
CA ASP A 85 4.17 -21.22 0.75
C ASP A 85 5.55 -20.73 1.21
N HIS A 86 6.12 -21.41 2.19
CA HIS A 86 7.52 -21.24 2.54
C HIS A 86 8.33 -22.02 1.50
N ALA A 87 9.01 -21.31 0.60
CA ALA A 87 10.11 -21.94 -0.13
C ALA A 87 11.25 -22.15 0.88
N ASP A 88 11.63 -23.41 1.10
CA ASP A 88 12.77 -23.83 1.92
C ASP A 88 14.09 -23.18 1.45
#